data_AF-A0A2V7W435-F1
#
_entry.id   AF-A0A2V7W435-F1
#
_cell.length_a   1.000
_cell.length_b   1.000
_cell.length_c   1.000
_cell.angle_alpha   90.00
_cell.angle_beta   90.00
_cell.angle_gamma   90.00
#
_symmetry.space_group_name_H-M   'P 1'
#
loop_
_entity.id
_entity.type
_entity.pdbx_description
1 polymer ?
#
loop_
_entity_poly.entity_id
_entity_poly.type
_entity_poly.pdbx_seq_one_letter_code
_entity_poly.pdbx_strand_id
1 'polypeptide(L)'
;MKQMLFAALLFILARPAFACINTYGTDLHGNTVEADNLVGEDLVHYLIDHPGPVKWRFEKARRIFTSDTSTYQQRNDYAAVLLHLGETHEALRILLGIERTNPGLYATATNLGTAYELAGDNVRALHWIREGIRRNPGSHQGTEWLHAAILIAKQALVQDPRYFAAHSVLNMDFGEAAVPRRPAWVPLDNFHKALSLENTSEAILIQLHERLQFVKPPDRVVGDLLFDYGNLLMLTGTMESASAVYDLAVQYGAPRSTLAKQRKAHAQGLIKRAKKA
;
A
#
# COMPACT_ATOMS: atom_id res chain seq x y z
N MET A 1 -2.25 38.70 48.28
CA MET A 1 -2.92 38.39 46.99
C MET A 1 -2.05 38.72 45.76
N LYS A 2 -0.75 38.39 45.76
CA LYS A 2 0.15 38.64 44.60
C LYS A 2 1.00 37.44 44.16
N GLN A 3 0.87 36.29 44.83
CA GLN A 3 1.67 35.10 44.52
C GLN A 3 0.88 33.92 43.92
N MET A 4 -0.44 34.05 43.76
CA MET A 4 -1.27 32.97 43.17
C MET A 4 -1.64 33.18 41.69
N LEU A 5 -1.16 34.25 41.06
CA LEU A 5 -1.44 34.54 39.64
C LEU A 5 -0.35 34.06 38.66
N PHE A 6 0.80 33.58 39.15
CA PHE A 6 1.90 33.14 38.30
C PHE A 6 1.84 31.67 37.87
N ALA A 7 1.11 30.82 38.60
CA ALA A 7 1.00 29.39 38.27
C ALA A 7 -0.01 29.09 37.15
N ALA A 8 -1.00 29.98 36.93
CA ALA A 8 -2.03 29.78 35.91
C ALA A 8 -1.59 30.20 34.48
N LEU A 9 -0.50 30.97 34.34
CA LEU A 9 -0.01 31.42 33.03
C LEU A 9 0.97 30.43 32.36
N LEU A 10 1.51 29.46 33.10
CA LEU A 10 2.51 28.50 32.59
C LEU A 10 1.91 27.28 31.87
N PHE A 11 0.59 27.03 32.02
CA PHE A 11 -0.07 25.91 31.34
C PHE A 11 -0.57 26.21 29.92
N ILE A 12 -0.47 27.46 29.45
CA ILE A 12 -0.99 27.88 28.14
C ILE A 12 0.08 27.85 27.03
N LEU A 13 1.34 27.55 27.35
CA LEU A 13 2.46 27.56 26.38
C LEU A 13 3.04 26.19 26.02
N ALA A 14 2.48 25.09 26.53
CA ALA A 14 2.88 23.75 26.09
C ALA A 14 2.29 23.47 24.69
N ARG A 15 2.97 23.95 23.64
CA ARG A 15 2.72 23.48 22.28
C ARG A 15 3.04 21.98 22.23
N PRO A 16 2.25 21.15 21.55
CA PRO A 16 2.65 19.77 21.28
C PRO A 16 3.98 19.82 20.53
N ALA A 17 5.05 19.36 21.17
CA ALA A 17 6.29 19.08 20.49
C ALA A 17 6.04 17.83 19.65
N PHE A 18 5.86 17.99 18.35
CA PHE A 18 6.00 16.88 17.42
C PHE A 18 7.43 16.38 17.59
N ALA A 19 7.60 15.18 18.12
CA ALA A 19 8.91 14.56 18.22
C ALA A 19 9.34 14.18 16.80
N CYS A 20 10.03 15.10 16.11
CA CYS A 20 10.72 14.79 14.87
C CYS A 20 11.91 13.90 15.24
N ILE A 21 11.74 12.59 15.08
CA ILE A 21 12.85 11.65 15.08
C ILE A 21 13.33 11.59 13.63
N ASN A 22 14.60 11.94 13.42
CA ASN A 22 15.24 11.83 12.10
C ASN A 22 16.04 10.53 12.08
N THR A 23 15.95 9.78 10.99
CA THR A 23 16.82 8.64 10.75
C THR A 23 17.73 8.93 9.57
N TYR A 24 18.67 8.02 9.30
CA TYR A 24 19.61 8.14 8.20
C TYR A 24 19.64 6.85 7.41
N GLY A 25 19.93 6.95 6.12
CA GLY A 25 20.16 5.81 5.22
C GLY A 25 21.28 6.09 4.22
N THR A 26 21.45 5.15 3.29
CA THR A 26 22.46 5.22 2.24
C THR A 26 21.78 5.49 0.89
N ASP A 27 22.21 6.51 0.15
CA ASP A 27 21.73 6.77 -1.21
C ASP A 27 22.40 5.86 -2.27
N LEU A 28 21.98 6.00 -3.54
CA LEU A 28 22.53 5.20 -4.65
C LEU A 28 24.01 5.50 -4.96
N HIS A 29 24.54 6.64 -4.48
CA HIS A 29 25.94 7.03 -4.62
C HIS A 29 26.80 6.53 -3.44
N GLY A 30 26.17 6.01 -2.39
CA GLY A 30 26.83 5.53 -1.19
C GLY A 30 27.04 6.62 -0.13
N ASN A 31 26.37 7.77 -0.25
CA ASN A 31 26.40 8.83 0.75
C ASN A 31 25.35 8.56 1.83
N THR A 32 25.63 9.06 3.04
CA THR A 32 24.63 9.13 4.11
C THR A 32 23.63 10.24 3.82
N VAL A 33 22.34 9.93 3.86
CA VAL A 33 21.23 10.87 3.67
C VAL A 33 20.26 10.81 4.83
N GLU A 34 19.58 11.91 5.12
CA GLU A 34 18.45 11.92 6.05
C GLU A 34 17.27 11.13 5.47
N ALA A 35 16.54 10.44 6.33
CA ALA A 35 15.39 9.63 5.96
C ALA A 35 14.30 9.67 7.04
N ASP A 36 13.06 9.46 6.61
CA ASP A 36 11.90 9.32 7.51
C ASP A 36 12.02 8.06 8.38
N ASN A 37 11.14 7.90 9.37
CA ASN A 37 11.20 6.80 10.35
C ASN A 37 10.94 5.37 9.79
N LEU A 38 10.84 5.20 8.47
CA LEU A 38 10.58 3.91 7.80
C LEU A 38 11.78 3.50 6.93
N VAL A 39 12.90 3.12 7.56
CA VAL A 39 14.12 2.69 6.85
C VAL A 39 14.36 1.20 7.02
N GLY A 40 14.67 0.52 5.92
CA GLY A 40 15.06 -0.90 5.95
C GLY A 40 13.93 -1.79 6.46
N GLU A 41 14.21 -2.58 7.51
CA GLU A 41 13.25 -3.51 8.09
C GLU A 41 12.05 -2.81 8.75
N ASP A 42 12.18 -1.56 9.20
CA ASP A 42 11.04 -0.81 9.76
C ASP A 42 9.97 -0.53 8.70
N LEU A 43 10.39 -0.31 7.45
CA LEU A 43 9.46 -0.23 6.32
C LEU A 43 8.76 -1.57 6.07
N VAL A 44 9.50 -2.68 6.14
CA VAL A 44 8.92 -4.03 5.97
C VAL A 44 7.92 -4.33 7.08
N HIS A 45 8.25 -4.05 8.34
CA HIS A 45 7.32 -4.18 9.47
C HIS A 45 6.08 -3.32 9.26
N TYR A 46 6.22 -2.06 8.86
CA TYR A 46 5.07 -1.22 8.52
C TYR A 46 4.18 -1.85 7.43
N LEU A 47 4.78 -2.52 6.44
CA LEU A 47 4.08 -3.18 5.35
C LEU A 47 3.42 -4.50 5.73
N ILE A 48 3.84 -5.22 6.78
CA ILE A 48 3.34 -6.58 7.07
C ILE A 48 2.67 -6.72 8.43
N ASP A 49 3.11 -5.93 9.42
CA ASP A 49 2.63 -5.98 10.80
C ASP A 49 1.34 -5.19 10.94
N HIS A 50 0.27 -5.85 10.52
CA HIS A 50 -1.07 -5.34 10.70
C HIS A 50 -1.67 -5.98 11.95
N PRO A 51 -1.92 -5.22 13.03
CA PRO A 51 -2.77 -5.72 14.08
C PRO A 51 -4.14 -5.97 13.43
N GLY A 52 -4.45 -7.23 13.14
CA GLY A 52 -5.74 -7.64 12.58
C GLY A 52 -6.88 -7.07 13.41
N PRO A 53 -8.13 -7.06 12.92
CA PRO A 53 -9.24 -6.48 13.64
C PRO A 53 -9.29 -7.09 15.04
N VAL A 54 -8.93 -6.28 16.05
CA VAL A 54 -8.90 -6.72 17.44
C VAL A 54 -10.30 -7.28 17.75
N LYS A 55 -10.40 -8.44 18.39
CA LYS A 55 -11.67 -9.15 18.68
C LYS A 55 -12.83 -8.23 19.13
N TRP A 56 -12.52 -7.15 19.85
CA TRP A 56 -13.51 -6.14 20.25
C TRP A 56 -14.10 -5.31 19.10
N ARG A 57 -13.34 -5.00 18.04
CA ARG A 57 -13.83 -4.32 16.82
C ARG A 57 -14.89 -5.16 16.13
N PHE A 58 -14.68 -6.47 16.07
CA PHE A 58 -15.65 -7.41 15.52
C PHE A 58 -16.95 -7.46 16.34
N GLU A 59 -16.86 -7.70 17.65
CA GLU A 59 -18.05 -7.79 18.50
C GLU A 59 -18.83 -6.46 18.53
N LYS A 60 -18.11 -5.33 18.53
CA LYS A 60 -18.72 -4.01 18.42
C LYS A 60 -19.44 -3.83 17.08
N ALA A 61 -18.80 -4.16 15.97
CA ALA A 61 -19.38 -4.01 14.64
C ALA A 61 -20.60 -4.93 14.43
N ARG A 62 -20.52 -6.19 14.87
CA ARG A 62 -21.63 -7.15 14.79
C ARG A 62 -22.86 -6.69 15.57
N ARG A 63 -22.69 -6.24 16.82
CA ARG A 63 -23.80 -5.74 17.63
C ARG A 63 -24.47 -4.51 17.03
N ILE A 64 -23.69 -3.61 16.43
CA ILE A 64 -24.22 -2.41 15.76
C ILE A 64 -24.99 -2.80 14.50
N PHE A 65 -24.47 -3.76 13.71
CA PHE A 65 -25.14 -4.24 12.50
C PHE A 65 -26.48 -4.91 12.79
N THR A 66 -26.57 -5.74 13.82
CA THR A 66 -27.81 -6.47 14.17
C THR A 66 -28.94 -5.60 14.72
N SER A 67 -28.74 -4.28 14.78
CA SER A 67 -29.78 -3.34 15.15
C SER A 67 -30.63 -2.95 13.93
N ASP A 68 -31.95 -2.96 14.09
CA ASP A 68 -32.91 -2.52 13.06
C ASP A 68 -32.72 -1.05 12.63
N THR A 69 -31.94 -0.27 13.38
CA THR A 69 -31.65 1.15 13.11
C THR A 69 -30.27 1.40 12.53
N SER A 70 -29.53 0.35 12.14
CA SER A 70 -28.17 0.53 11.62
C SER A 70 -28.15 1.45 10.39
N THR A 71 -27.19 2.38 10.35
CA THR A 71 -27.00 3.24 9.17
C THR A 71 -26.23 2.50 8.07
N TYR A 72 -26.25 3.01 6.84
CA TYR A 72 -25.45 2.39 5.77
C TYR A 72 -23.94 2.44 6.08
N GLN A 73 -23.45 3.48 6.76
CA GLN A 73 -22.05 3.60 7.16
C GLN A 73 -21.67 2.49 8.15
N GLN A 74 -22.53 2.25 9.15
CA GLN A 74 -22.29 1.17 10.11
C GLN A 74 -22.32 -0.21 9.45
N ARG A 75 -23.20 -0.43 8.48
CA ARG A 75 -23.21 -1.66 7.66
C ARG A 75 -21.96 -1.79 6.80
N ASN A 76 -21.48 -0.68 6.23
CA ASN A 76 -20.24 -0.64 5.44
C ASN A 76 -19.01 -0.97 6.31
N ASP A 77 -18.92 -0.39 7.51
CA ASP A 77 -17.85 -0.68 8.48
C ASP A 77 -17.88 -2.14 8.92
N TYR A 78 -19.08 -2.70 9.14
CA TYR A 78 -19.23 -4.12 9.44
C TYR A 78 -18.79 -5.01 8.27
N ALA A 79 -19.15 -4.65 7.03
CA ALA A 79 -18.66 -5.36 5.84
C ALA A 79 -17.13 -5.32 5.73
N ALA A 80 -16.49 -4.18 6.00
CA ALA A 80 -15.02 -4.08 6.01
C ALA A 80 -14.40 -5.02 7.06
N VAL A 81 -14.99 -5.11 8.26
CA VAL A 81 -14.56 -6.06 9.29
C VAL A 81 -14.73 -7.51 8.80
N LEU A 82 -15.84 -7.84 8.15
CA LEU A 82 -16.07 -9.17 7.59
C LEU A 82 -15.01 -9.54 6.54
N LEU A 83 -14.58 -8.60 5.69
CA LEU A 83 -13.50 -8.82 4.72
C LEU A 83 -12.18 -9.21 5.40
N HIS A 84 -11.81 -8.54 6.50
CA HIS A 84 -10.61 -8.90 7.27
C HIS A 84 -10.72 -10.27 7.96
N LEU A 85 -11.93 -10.78 8.18
CA LEU A 85 -12.18 -12.11 8.73
C LEU A 85 -12.29 -13.19 7.65
N GLY A 86 -12.21 -12.82 6.37
CA GLY A 86 -12.41 -13.73 5.24
C GLY A 86 -13.88 -14.05 4.95
N GLU A 87 -14.84 -13.41 5.65
CA GLU A 87 -16.29 -13.59 5.49
C GLU A 87 -16.82 -12.82 4.26
N THR A 88 -16.19 -13.08 3.12
CA THR A 88 -16.30 -12.27 1.89
C THR A 88 -17.70 -12.30 1.29
N HIS A 89 -18.37 -13.45 1.32
CA HIS A 89 -19.72 -13.59 0.77
C HIS A 89 -20.76 -12.75 1.53
N GLU A 90 -20.66 -12.70 2.85
CA GLU A 90 -21.56 -11.91 3.68
C GLU A 90 -21.27 -10.41 3.52
N ALA A 91 -19.99 -10.02 3.45
CA ALA A 91 -19.59 -8.66 3.12
C ALA A 91 -20.19 -8.20 1.78
N LEU A 92 -20.07 -9.03 0.72
CA LEU A 92 -20.68 -8.75 -0.60
C LEU A 92 -22.18 -8.55 -0.50
N ARG A 93 -22.89 -9.43 0.23
CA ARG A 93 -24.34 -9.33 0.40
C ARG A 93 -24.75 -7.99 1.01
N ILE A 94 -24.03 -7.56 2.05
CA ILE A 94 -24.28 -6.28 2.75
C ILE A 94 -23.98 -5.11 1.82
N LEU A 95 -22.82 -5.09 1.17
CA LEU A 95 -22.38 -4.01 0.29
C LEU A 95 -23.31 -3.85 -0.91
N LEU A 96 -23.75 -4.94 -1.54
CA LEU A 96 -24.75 -4.91 -2.60
C LEU A 96 -26.13 -4.45 -2.10
N GLY A 97 -26.46 -4.71 -0.83
CA GLY A 97 -27.65 -4.15 -0.19
C GLY A 97 -27.55 -2.63 0.00
N ILE A 98 -26.38 -2.14 0.41
CA ILE A 98 -26.10 -0.71 0.53
C ILE A 98 -26.21 -0.03 -0.83
N GLU A 99 -25.52 -0.52 -1.86
CA GLU A 99 -25.55 0.08 -3.20
C GLU A 99 -26.97 0.13 -3.78
N ARG A 100 -27.81 -0.89 -3.54
CA ARG A 100 -29.22 -0.89 -3.99
C ARG A 100 -30.07 0.19 -3.32
N THR A 101 -29.80 0.48 -2.05
CA THR A 101 -30.61 1.41 -1.24
C THR A 101 -30.04 2.81 -1.17
N ASN A 102 -28.73 2.94 -1.38
CA ASN A 102 -27.93 4.15 -1.31
C ASN A 102 -26.87 4.12 -2.42
N PRO A 103 -27.27 4.21 -3.70
CA PRO A 103 -26.34 4.11 -4.82
C PRO A 103 -25.38 5.31 -4.87
N GLY A 104 -24.23 5.13 -5.53
CA GLY A 104 -23.30 6.24 -5.81
C GLY A 104 -22.31 6.56 -4.69
N LEU A 105 -22.30 5.80 -3.59
CA LEU A 105 -21.33 5.96 -2.50
C LEU A 105 -19.96 5.41 -2.91
N TYR A 106 -18.91 6.25 -2.88
CA TYR A 106 -17.56 5.83 -3.27
C TYR A 106 -17.02 4.72 -2.35
N ALA A 107 -17.23 4.84 -1.02
CA ALA A 107 -16.74 3.88 -0.04
C ALA A 107 -17.37 2.48 -0.22
N THR A 108 -18.64 2.43 -0.63
CA THR A 108 -19.30 1.16 -0.96
C THR A 108 -18.75 0.59 -2.27
N ALA A 109 -18.47 1.41 -3.27
CA ALA A 109 -17.84 0.96 -4.52
C ALA A 109 -16.43 0.40 -4.29
N THR A 110 -15.56 1.09 -3.56
CA THR A 110 -14.20 0.59 -3.27
C THR A 110 -14.24 -0.70 -2.45
N ASN A 111 -15.10 -0.78 -1.43
CA ASN A 111 -15.30 -2.00 -0.66
C ASN A 111 -15.89 -3.15 -1.49
N LEU A 112 -16.79 -2.89 -2.44
CA LEU A 112 -17.25 -3.90 -3.40
C LEU A 112 -16.09 -4.40 -4.27
N GLY A 113 -15.22 -3.48 -4.72
CA GLY A 113 -14.01 -3.82 -5.46
C GLY A 113 -13.12 -4.81 -4.71
N THR A 114 -12.77 -4.47 -3.46
CA THR A 114 -12.00 -5.36 -2.57
C THR A 114 -12.73 -6.67 -2.29
N ALA A 115 -14.04 -6.63 -2.03
CA ALA A 115 -14.81 -7.83 -1.73
C ALA A 115 -14.88 -8.81 -2.94
N TYR A 116 -15.07 -8.29 -4.16
CA TYR A 116 -15.01 -9.13 -5.37
C TYR A 116 -13.60 -9.66 -5.63
N GLU A 117 -12.57 -8.86 -5.37
CA GLU A 117 -11.19 -9.30 -5.49
C GLU A 117 -10.89 -10.47 -4.54
N LEU A 118 -11.28 -10.36 -3.27
CA LEU A 118 -11.12 -11.42 -2.27
C LEU A 118 -11.95 -12.67 -2.60
N ALA A 119 -13.06 -12.51 -3.32
CA ALA A 119 -13.85 -13.61 -3.86
C ALA A 119 -13.26 -14.23 -5.14
N GLY A 120 -12.14 -13.71 -5.66
CA GLY A 120 -11.48 -14.18 -6.89
C GLY A 120 -12.07 -13.63 -8.19
N ASP A 121 -13.06 -12.73 -8.13
CA ASP A 121 -13.70 -12.12 -9.29
C ASP A 121 -13.03 -10.80 -9.66
N ASN A 122 -11.86 -10.90 -10.29
CA ASN A 122 -11.07 -9.73 -10.67
C ASN A 122 -11.77 -8.83 -11.71
N VAL A 123 -12.73 -9.36 -12.47
CA VAL A 123 -13.49 -8.61 -13.49
C VAL A 123 -14.45 -7.64 -12.80
N ARG A 124 -15.27 -8.13 -11.87
CA ARG A 124 -16.17 -7.26 -11.10
C ARG A 124 -15.40 -6.38 -10.13
N ALA A 125 -14.29 -6.86 -9.56
CA ALA A 125 -13.41 -6.04 -8.74
C ALA A 125 -12.94 -4.80 -9.51
N LEU A 126 -12.41 -4.99 -10.73
CA LEU A 126 -11.91 -3.87 -11.54
C LEU A 126 -13.03 -2.89 -11.91
N HIS A 127 -14.22 -3.39 -12.20
CA HIS A 127 -15.39 -2.54 -12.45
C HIS A 127 -15.68 -1.63 -11.25
N TRP A 128 -15.75 -2.20 -10.05
CA TRP A 128 -16.08 -1.47 -8.83
C TRP A 128 -14.99 -0.52 -8.35
N ILE A 129 -13.71 -0.88 -8.52
CA ILE A 129 -12.60 0.04 -8.25
C ILE A 129 -12.64 1.24 -9.21
N ARG A 130 -12.89 1.03 -10.51
CA ARG A 130 -13.07 2.13 -11.47
C ARG A 130 -14.27 3.00 -11.12
N GLU A 131 -15.35 2.41 -10.65
CA GLU A 131 -16.52 3.15 -10.17
C GLU A 131 -16.19 3.96 -8.90
N GLY A 132 -15.37 3.42 -8.00
CA GLY A 132 -14.80 4.15 -6.86
C GLY A 132 -13.99 5.38 -7.30
N ILE A 133 -13.05 5.19 -8.23
CA ILE A 133 -12.26 6.28 -8.84
C ILE A 133 -13.17 7.34 -9.47
N ARG A 134 -14.20 6.92 -10.22
CA ARG A 134 -15.15 7.84 -10.85
C ARG A 134 -15.94 8.66 -9.84
N ARG A 135 -16.37 8.04 -8.73
CA ARG A 135 -17.15 8.69 -7.66
C ARG A 135 -16.29 9.62 -6.80
N ASN A 136 -15.04 9.24 -6.53
CA ASN A 136 -14.09 10.03 -5.76
C ASN A 136 -12.64 9.75 -6.21
N PRO A 137 -12.09 10.51 -7.17
CA PRO A 137 -10.74 10.28 -7.67
C PRO A 137 -9.64 10.58 -6.64
N GLY A 138 -9.96 11.30 -5.55
CA GLY A 138 -9.04 11.60 -4.46
C GLY A 138 -9.05 10.59 -3.30
N SER A 139 -9.89 9.54 -3.35
CA SER A 139 -9.90 8.51 -2.30
C SER A 139 -8.55 7.80 -2.20
N HIS A 140 -8.21 7.31 -1.01
CA HIS A 140 -6.92 6.64 -0.75
C HIS A 140 -5.73 7.46 -1.27
N GLN A 141 -5.77 8.77 -1.02
CA GLN A 141 -4.74 9.73 -1.46
C GLN A 141 -4.52 9.76 -2.98
N GLY A 142 -5.52 9.37 -3.77
CA GLY A 142 -5.46 9.34 -5.24
C GLY A 142 -4.72 8.14 -5.83
N THR A 143 -4.53 7.07 -5.06
CA THR A 143 -3.70 5.91 -5.46
C THR A 143 -4.47 4.74 -6.07
N GLU A 144 -5.80 4.83 -6.17
CA GLU A 144 -6.67 3.75 -6.67
C GLU A 144 -6.38 3.32 -8.13
N TRP A 145 -5.73 4.15 -8.94
CA TRP A 145 -5.23 3.75 -10.27
C TRP A 145 -4.33 2.51 -10.18
N LEU A 146 -3.55 2.38 -9.09
CA LEU A 146 -2.65 1.27 -8.89
C LEU A 146 -3.41 0.00 -8.48
N HIS A 147 -4.48 0.11 -7.69
CA HIS A 147 -5.39 -1.02 -7.44
C HIS A 147 -5.98 -1.54 -8.74
N ALA A 148 -6.42 -0.64 -9.64
CA ALA A 148 -6.88 -1.02 -10.96
C ALA A 148 -5.77 -1.69 -11.80
N ALA A 149 -4.54 -1.17 -11.80
CA ALA A 149 -3.40 -1.77 -12.50
C ALA A 149 -3.08 -3.19 -11.99
N ILE A 150 -3.13 -3.41 -10.68
CA ILE A 150 -2.97 -4.73 -10.06
C ILE A 150 -4.05 -5.71 -10.55
N LEU A 151 -5.32 -5.29 -10.59
CA LEU A 151 -6.42 -6.11 -11.07
C LEU A 151 -6.29 -6.43 -12.57
N ILE A 152 -5.79 -5.48 -13.37
CA ILE A 152 -5.48 -5.70 -14.79
C ILE A 152 -4.37 -6.75 -14.94
N ALA A 153 -3.28 -6.65 -14.18
CA ALA A 153 -2.21 -7.63 -14.21
C ALA A 153 -2.69 -9.03 -13.78
N LYS A 154 -3.56 -9.12 -12.75
CA LYS A 154 -4.21 -10.38 -12.36
C LYS A 154 -5.03 -10.99 -13.49
N GLN A 155 -5.84 -10.19 -14.19
CA GLN A 155 -6.62 -10.67 -15.33
C GLN A 155 -5.71 -11.11 -16.49
N ALA A 156 -4.63 -10.37 -16.75
CA ALA A 156 -3.67 -10.72 -17.79
C ALA A 156 -2.95 -12.05 -17.48
N LEU A 157 -2.61 -12.33 -16.21
CA LEU A 157 -2.01 -13.61 -15.81
C LEU A 157 -2.93 -14.80 -15.99
N VAL A 158 -4.25 -14.61 -15.82
CA VAL A 158 -5.23 -15.67 -16.10
C VAL A 158 -5.23 -16.01 -17.59
N GLN A 159 -5.01 -15.02 -18.46
CA GLN A 159 -4.97 -15.21 -19.91
C GLN A 159 -3.61 -15.72 -20.40
N ASP A 160 -2.52 -15.23 -19.81
CA ASP A 160 -1.14 -15.64 -20.08
C ASP A 160 -0.34 -15.80 -18.78
N PRO A 161 -0.10 -17.05 -18.32
CA PRO A 161 0.71 -17.32 -17.13
C PRO A 161 2.16 -16.80 -17.22
N ARG A 162 2.64 -16.45 -18.42
CA ARG A 162 3.95 -15.85 -18.69
C ARG A 162 3.90 -14.33 -18.86
N TYR A 163 2.78 -13.66 -18.56
CA TYR A 163 2.62 -12.20 -18.69
C TYR A 163 3.84 -11.42 -18.13
N PHE A 164 4.31 -11.79 -16.94
CA PHE A 164 5.47 -11.17 -16.28
C PHE A 164 6.85 -11.47 -16.90
N ALA A 165 6.92 -12.25 -17.98
CA ALA A 165 8.16 -12.39 -18.75
C ALA A 165 8.47 -11.14 -19.59
N ALA A 166 7.44 -10.34 -19.91
CA ALA A 166 7.56 -9.14 -20.74
C ALA A 166 6.87 -7.90 -20.15
N HIS A 167 6.10 -8.05 -19.07
CA HIS A 167 5.31 -6.99 -18.46
C HIS A 167 5.55 -6.93 -16.94
N SER A 168 5.11 -5.85 -16.31
CA SER A 168 4.98 -5.75 -14.85
C SER A 168 3.61 -5.18 -14.48
N VAL A 169 3.30 -5.13 -13.19
CA VAL A 169 2.09 -4.43 -12.71
C VAL A 169 2.10 -2.96 -13.15
N LEU A 170 3.26 -2.30 -13.08
CA LEU A 170 3.41 -0.90 -13.46
C LEU A 170 3.72 -0.71 -14.95
N ASN A 171 4.17 -1.76 -15.65
CA ASN A 171 4.75 -1.68 -17.00
C ASN A 171 5.91 -0.66 -17.11
N MET A 172 6.66 -0.48 -16.03
CA MET A 172 7.86 0.38 -15.99
C MET A 172 9.13 -0.45 -16.26
N ASP A 173 10.02 0.08 -17.08
CA ASP A 173 11.28 -0.58 -17.44
C ASP A 173 12.47 0.01 -16.65
N PHE A 174 12.90 -0.74 -15.64
CA PHE A 174 14.07 -0.42 -14.81
C PHE A 174 15.38 -1.03 -15.32
N GLY A 175 15.38 -1.66 -16.50
CA GLY A 175 16.51 -2.39 -17.09
C GLY A 175 16.86 -3.69 -16.35
N GLU A 176 17.92 -4.35 -16.80
CA GLU A 176 18.38 -5.67 -16.29
C GLU A 176 19.70 -5.59 -15.49
N ALA A 177 20.22 -4.39 -15.27
CA ALA A 177 21.46 -4.19 -14.53
C ALA A 177 21.23 -4.21 -13.00
N ALA A 178 22.32 -4.41 -12.25
CA ALA A 178 22.34 -4.36 -10.79
C ALA A 178 21.96 -2.99 -10.22
N VAL A 179 22.18 -1.92 -10.98
CA VAL A 179 21.66 -0.59 -10.70
C VAL A 179 20.47 -0.37 -11.65
N PRO A 180 19.25 -0.13 -11.14
CA PRO A 180 18.12 0.16 -12.00
C PRO A 180 18.34 1.47 -12.76
N ARG A 181 17.83 1.54 -13.99
CA ARG A 181 17.77 2.81 -14.74
C ARG A 181 16.49 3.55 -14.43
N ARG A 182 16.51 4.87 -14.60
CA ARG A 182 15.29 5.68 -14.60
C ARG A 182 14.41 5.27 -15.79
N PRO A 183 13.14 4.89 -15.57
CA PRO A 183 12.26 4.49 -16.67
C PRO A 183 11.89 5.69 -17.54
N ALA A 184 11.70 5.46 -18.83
CA ALA A 184 11.33 6.50 -19.80
C ALA A 184 9.87 6.96 -19.66
N TRP A 185 9.04 6.16 -19.01
CA TRP A 185 7.62 6.41 -18.78
C TRP A 185 7.26 6.13 -17.33
N VAL A 186 6.24 6.85 -16.84
CA VAL A 186 5.70 6.78 -15.49
C VAL A 186 4.17 6.73 -15.55
N PRO A 187 3.50 6.05 -14.59
CA PRO A 187 2.06 5.95 -14.57
C PRO A 187 1.36 7.31 -14.45
N LEU A 188 0.08 7.31 -14.85
CA LEU A 188 -0.82 8.44 -14.63
C LEU A 188 -1.62 8.22 -13.34
N ASP A 189 -1.88 9.30 -12.61
CA ASP A 189 -2.81 9.29 -11.47
C ASP A 189 -4.28 9.18 -11.93
N ASN A 190 -5.20 9.17 -10.95
CA ASN A 190 -6.65 9.16 -11.20
C ASN A 190 -7.16 10.39 -12.00
N PHE A 191 -6.35 11.46 -12.08
CA PHE A 191 -6.64 12.68 -12.82
C PHE A 191 -5.90 12.75 -14.16
N HIS A 192 -5.32 11.63 -14.62
CA HIS A 192 -4.56 11.50 -15.86
C HIS A 192 -3.28 12.35 -15.91
N LYS A 193 -2.69 12.68 -14.75
CA LYS A 193 -1.42 13.40 -14.67
C LYS A 193 -0.28 12.42 -14.46
N ALA A 194 0.83 12.66 -15.16
CA ALA A 194 2.04 11.86 -14.99
C ALA A 194 2.59 12.01 -13.56
N LEU A 195 2.88 10.88 -12.93
CA LEU A 195 3.46 10.82 -11.59
C LEU A 195 4.98 11.04 -11.66
N SER A 196 5.56 11.52 -10.56
CA SER A 196 7.01 11.39 -10.36
C SER A 196 7.35 9.97 -9.89
N LEU A 197 8.65 9.63 -9.83
CA LEU A 197 9.06 8.34 -9.26
C LEU A 197 8.74 8.27 -7.76
N GLU A 198 8.86 9.39 -7.07
CA GLU A 198 8.55 9.54 -5.65
C GLU A 198 7.07 9.33 -5.39
N ASN A 199 6.19 9.98 -6.16
CA ASN A 199 4.74 9.79 -6.03
C ASN A 199 4.30 8.37 -6.47
N THR A 200 5.01 7.77 -7.42
CA THR A 200 4.79 6.36 -7.79
C THR A 200 5.17 5.45 -6.62
N SER A 201 6.32 5.70 -5.99
CA SER A 201 6.81 4.98 -4.81
C SER A 201 5.84 5.10 -3.63
N GLU A 202 5.32 6.29 -3.36
CA GLU A 202 4.30 6.56 -2.32
C GLU A 202 2.99 5.81 -2.61
N ALA A 203 2.52 5.83 -3.86
CA ALA A 203 1.32 5.10 -4.26
C ALA A 203 1.46 3.59 -4.01
N ILE A 204 2.64 3.02 -4.29
CA ILE A 204 2.93 1.61 -4.02
C ILE A 204 2.97 1.32 -2.52
N LEU A 205 3.58 2.19 -1.71
CA LEU A 205 3.60 2.05 -0.25
C LEU A 205 2.18 1.96 0.33
N ILE A 206 1.31 2.90 -0.05
CA ILE A 206 -0.08 2.97 0.42
C ILE A 206 -0.83 1.70 0.01
N GLN A 207 -0.74 1.33 -1.27
CA GLN A 207 -1.49 0.18 -1.79
C GLN A 207 -0.97 -1.15 -1.24
N LEU A 208 0.34 -1.30 -1.01
CA LEU A 208 0.88 -2.48 -0.35
C LEU A 208 0.46 -2.54 1.13
N HIS A 209 0.48 -1.43 1.87
CA HIS A 209 0.03 -1.40 3.26
C HIS A 209 -1.45 -1.83 3.39
N GLU A 210 -2.33 -1.37 2.50
CA GLU A 210 -3.73 -1.84 2.49
C GLU A 210 -3.82 -3.33 2.13
N ARG A 211 -3.06 -3.76 1.13
CA ARG A 211 -3.22 -5.07 0.49
C ARG A 211 -2.60 -6.24 1.25
N LEU A 212 -1.45 -6.02 1.89
CA LEU A 212 -0.71 -7.06 2.62
C LEU A 212 -1.42 -7.48 3.92
N GLN A 213 -2.48 -6.76 4.30
CA GLN A 213 -3.45 -7.21 5.30
C GLN A 213 -4.19 -8.49 4.85
N PHE A 214 -4.49 -8.61 3.56
CA PHE A 214 -5.31 -9.67 3.00
C PHE A 214 -4.51 -10.73 2.23
N VAL A 215 -3.44 -10.32 1.54
CA VAL A 215 -2.67 -11.20 0.66
C VAL A 215 -1.38 -11.62 1.36
N LYS A 216 -1.19 -12.93 1.55
CA LYS A 216 0.02 -13.51 2.14
C LYS A 216 0.88 -14.20 1.07
N PRO A 217 2.19 -14.39 1.30
CA PRO A 217 3.03 -15.14 0.37
C PRO A 217 2.56 -16.59 0.19
N PRO A 218 2.72 -17.19 -1.00
CA PRO A 218 3.21 -16.57 -2.24
C PRO A 218 2.09 -15.86 -3.02
N ASP A 219 2.41 -14.71 -3.63
CA ASP A 219 1.57 -14.04 -4.63
C ASP A 219 2.48 -13.32 -5.64
N ARG A 220 2.51 -13.82 -6.88
CA ARG A 220 3.42 -13.31 -7.92
C ARG A 220 3.14 -11.87 -8.32
N VAL A 221 1.90 -11.37 -8.16
CA VAL A 221 1.53 -10.00 -8.49
C VAL A 221 2.05 -9.05 -7.42
N VAL A 222 1.90 -9.42 -6.15
CA VAL A 222 2.49 -8.69 -5.02
C VAL A 222 4.02 -8.75 -5.08
N GLY A 223 4.60 -9.92 -5.38
CA GLY A 223 6.04 -10.08 -5.56
C GLY A 223 6.60 -9.20 -6.69
N ASP A 224 5.88 -9.09 -7.80
CA ASP A 224 6.24 -8.19 -8.91
C ASP A 224 6.18 -6.70 -8.51
N LEU A 225 5.11 -6.30 -7.81
CA LEU A 225 4.94 -4.93 -7.34
C LEU A 225 5.99 -4.54 -6.29
N LEU A 226 6.31 -5.44 -5.34
CA LEU A 226 7.40 -5.26 -4.38
C LEU A 226 8.77 -5.15 -5.07
N PHE A 227 8.99 -5.92 -6.14
CA PHE A 227 10.22 -5.79 -6.92
C PHE A 227 10.32 -4.40 -7.58
N ASP A 228 9.25 -3.91 -8.20
CA ASP A 228 9.22 -2.56 -8.78
C ASP A 228 9.35 -1.48 -7.69
N TYR A 229 8.82 -1.71 -6.49
CA TYR A 229 9.00 -0.83 -5.33
C TYR A 229 10.47 -0.74 -4.89
N GLY A 230 11.16 -1.89 -4.81
CA GLY A 230 12.59 -1.94 -4.52
C GLY A 230 13.42 -1.15 -5.55
N ASN A 231 13.02 -1.19 -6.83
CA ASN A 231 13.68 -0.42 -7.88
C ASN A 231 13.51 1.09 -7.69
N LEU A 232 12.30 1.53 -7.33
CA LEU A 232 12.02 2.93 -7.03
C LEU A 232 12.79 3.39 -5.78
N LEU A 233 12.79 2.59 -4.72
CA LEU A 233 13.58 2.89 -3.51
C LEU A 233 15.07 2.99 -3.79
N MET A 234 15.61 2.22 -4.74
CA MET A 234 17.01 2.43 -5.17
C MET A 234 17.23 3.77 -5.86
N LEU A 235 16.24 4.27 -6.60
CA LEU A 235 16.37 5.50 -7.38
C LEU A 235 16.04 6.76 -6.56
N THR A 236 15.15 6.66 -5.57
CA THR A 236 14.58 7.81 -4.88
C THR A 236 14.65 7.73 -3.36
N GLY A 237 15.02 6.58 -2.80
CA GLY A 237 15.02 6.32 -1.36
C GLY A 237 16.37 5.80 -0.87
N THR A 238 16.32 4.91 0.11
CA THR A 238 17.51 4.36 0.77
C THR A 238 17.81 2.93 0.31
N MET A 239 19.09 2.58 0.25
CA MET A 239 19.56 1.24 -0.08
C MET A 239 19.10 0.21 0.96
N GLU A 240 18.95 0.61 2.23
CA GLU A 240 18.42 -0.20 3.31
C GLU A 240 16.99 -0.63 2.99
N SER A 241 16.10 0.33 2.69
CA SER A 241 14.71 0.05 2.33
C SER A 241 14.61 -0.77 1.06
N ALA A 242 15.39 -0.43 0.02
CA ALA A 242 15.42 -1.21 -1.21
C ALA A 242 15.85 -2.67 -0.96
N SER A 243 16.91 -2.88 -0.17
CA SER A 243 17.40 -4.22 0.19
C SER A 243 16.32 -5.05 0.90
N ALA A 244 15.66 -4.47 1.90
CA ALA A 244 14.62 -5.15 2.69
C ALA A 244 13.38 -5.49 1.82
N VAL A 245 12.96 -4.55 0.97
CA VAL A 245 11.83 -4.75 0.06
C VAL A 245 12.13 -5.81 -1.01
N TYR A 246 13.37 -5.92 -1.52
CA TYR A 246 13.73 -7.02 -2.42
C TYR A 246 13.64 -8.39 -1.76
N ASP A 247 13.98 -8.50 -0.47
CA ASP A 247 13.80 -9.74 0.28
C ASP A 247 12.32 -10.12 0.39
N LEU A 248 11.48 -9.13 0.71
CA LEU A 248 10.02 -9.33 0.74
C LEU A 248 9.49 -9.72 -0.66
N ALA A 249 9.98 -9.08 -1.72
CA ALA A 249 9.61 -9.43 -3.10
C ALA A 249 9.94 -10.91 -3.42
N VAL A 250 11.13 -11.37 -3.05
CA VAL A 250 11.54 -12.77 -3.22
C VAL A 250 10.66 -13.71 -2.40
N GLN A 251 10.32 -13.35 -1.16
CA GLN A 251 9.42 -14.13 -0.30
C GLN A 251 8.02 -14.29 -0.92
N TYR A 252 7.48 -13.23 -1.54
CA TYR A 252 6.20 -13.28 -2.26
C TYR A 252 6.28 -14.03 -3.61
N GLY A 253 7.47 -14.43 -4.04
CA GLY A 253 7.66 -15.16 -5.30
C GLY A 253 7.73 -14.24 -6.53
N ALA A 254 8.44 -13.10 -6.40
CA ALA A 254 8.68 -12.18 -7.50
C ALA A 254 9.14 -12.91 -8.78
N PRO A 255 8.51 -12.66 -9.95
CA PRO A 255 8.92 -13.26 -11.22
C PRO A 255 10.39 -13.03 -11.55
N ARG A 256 10.92 -11.86 -11.18
CA ARG A 256 12.30 -11.41 -11.42
C ARG A 256 13.21 -11.62 -10.21
N SER A 257 12.98 -12.69 -9.43
CA SER A 257 13.70 -12.95 -8.16
C SER A 257 15.24 -13.03 -8.29
N THR A 258 15.77 -13.51 -9.42
CA THR A 258 17.23 -13.51 -9.66
C THR A 258 17.78 -12.08 -9.73
N LEU A 259 17.12 -11.20 -10.49
CA LEU A 259 17.50 -9.80 -10.59
C LEU A 259 17.29 -9.07 -9.27
N ALA A 260 16.20 -9.37 -8.53
CA ALA A 260 15.96 -8.84 -7.19
C ALA A 260 17.14 -9.13 -6.24
N LYS A 261 17.63 -10.38 -6.23
CA LYS A 261 18.81 -10.77 -5.43
C LYS A 261 20.09 -10.04 -5.85
N GLN A 262 20.29 -9.82 -7.15
CA GLN A 262 21.43 -9.07 -7.66
C GLN A 262 21.39 -7.59 -7.24
N ARG A 263 20.22 -6.94 -7.36
CA ARG A 263 20.01 -5.54 -6.95
C ARG A 263 20.15 -5.36 -5.45
N LYS A 264 19.58 -6.29 -4.67
CA LYS A 264 19.81 -6.37 -3.22
C LYS A 264 21.30 -6.43 -2.89
N ALA A 265 22.06 -7.33 -3.51
CA ALA A 265 23.49 -7.47 -3.24
C ALA A 265 24.26 -6.17 -3.56
N HIS A 266 23.88 -5.45 -4.61
CA HIS A 266 24.43 -4.13 -4.92
C HIS A 266 24.13 -3.11 -3.82
N ALA A 267 22.86 -3.00 -3.39
CA ALA A 267 22.43 -2.10 -2.33
C ALA A 267 23.19 -2.38 -1.02
N GLN A 268 23.31 -3.66 -0.64
CA GLN A 268 24.10 -4.07 0.54
C GLN A 268 25.59 -3.73 0.42
N GLY A 269 26.15 -3.75 -0.79
CA GLY A 269 27.51 -3.30 -1.05
C GLY A 269 27.70 -1.81 -0.76
N LEU A 270 26.74 -0.97 -1.15
CA LEU A 270 26.73 0.47 -0.86
C LEU A 270 26.63 0.73 0.65
N ILE A 271 25.67 0.10 1.34
CA ILE A 271 25.48 0.22 2.79
C ILE A 271 26.78 -0.11 3.55
N LYS A 272 27.47 -1.19 3.16
CA LYS A 272 28.74 -1.59 3.78
C LYS A 272 29.87 -0.59 3.55
N ARG A 273 29.88 0.11 2.41
CA ARG A 273 30.87 1.16 2.11
C ARG A 273 30.59 2.41 2.93
N ALA A 274 29.34 2.86 3.00
CA ALA A 274 28.93 4.03 3.76
C ALA A 274 29.28 3.91 5.25
N LYS A 275 29.12 2.72 5.85
CA LYS A 275 29.50 2.46 7.26
C LYS A 275 31.01 2.49 7.55
N LYS A 276 31.85 2.48 6.52
CA LYS A 276 33.33 2.50 6.65
C LYS A 276 33.94 3.86 6.36
N ALA A 277 33.16 4.78 5.79
CA ALA A 277 33.54 6.17 5.54
C ALA A 277 33.33 6.98 6.82
#